data_AF-A0A6B0GKV2-F1
#
_entry.id   AF-A0A6B0GKV2-F1
#
_cell.length_a   1.000
_cell.length_b   1.000
_cell.length_c   1.000
_cell.angle_alpha   90.00
_cell.angle_beta   90.00
_cell.angle_gamma   90.00
#
_symmetry.space_group_name_H-M   'P 1'
#
loop_
_entity.id
_entity.type
_entity.pdbx_description
1 polymer ?
#
loop_
_entity_poly.entity_id
_entity_poly.type
_entity_poly.pdbx_seq_one_letter_code
_entity_poly.pdbx_strand_id
1 'polypeptide(L)' 'MATESGGDDHADGESNEMNAQGIGVGIALGVGIGVALGVATDDVGLWLPIGVAIGAALGAAFSRGVSDDE' A
#
# COMPACT_ATOMS: atom_id res chain seq x y z
N MET A 1 -37.87 18.47 13.06
CA MET A 1 -36.73 18.73 12.17
C MET A 1 -35.47 18.45 12.95
N ALA A 2 -35.02 17.20 12.93
CA ALA A 2 -33.73 16.79 13.49
C ALA A 2 -32.86 16.47 12.27
N THR A 3 -31.75 17.19 12.14
CA THR A 3 -30.77 16.99 11.08
C THR A 3 -29.78 15.96 11.59
N GLU A 4 -29.76 14.78 11.00
CA GLU A 4 -28.67 13.82 11.20
C GLU A 4 -28.10 13.54 9.81
N SER A 5 -27.17 14.42 9.43
CA SER A 5 -26.23 14.24 8.33
C SER A 5 -24.90 13.89 8.99
N GLY A 6 -24.50 12.64 8.90
CA GLY A 6 -23.18 12.17 9.32
C GLY A 6 -22.99 10.76 8.79
N GLY A 7 -21.92 10.41 8.09
CA GLY A 7 -20.80 11.17 7.60
C GLY A 7 -20.23 10.37 6.44
N ASP A 8 -20.02 11.08 5.36
CA ASP A 8 -19.14 10.80 4.25
C ASP A 8 -17.76 10.27 4.70
N ASP A 9 -17.37 9.17 4.05
CA ASP A 9 -16.03 8.89 3.53
C ASP A 9 -14.82 9.30 4.38
N HIS A 10 -14.14 8.31 4.94
CA HIS A 10 -12.76 8.01 4.54
C HIS A 10 -12.40 6.61 5.03
N ALA A 11 -12.01 5.74 4.09
CA ALA A 11 -11.36 4.48 4.44
C ALA A 11 -10.02 4.82 5.11
N ASP A 12 -10.03 4.86 6.44
CA ASP A 12 -8.85 4.88 7.30
C ASP A 12 -8.04 3.58 7.08
N GLY A 13 -7.19 3.62 6.05
CA GLY A 13 -6.07 2.71 5.89
C GLY A 13 -5.11 2.92 7.04
N GLU A 14 -5.33 2.14 8.10
CA GLU A 14 -4.61 2.07 9.36
C GLU A 14 -3.08 2.15 9.16
N SER A 15 -2.55 3.35 9.40
CA SER A 15 -1.12 3.63 9.49
C SER A 15 -0.58 3.10 10.83
N ASN A 16 -0.22 1.82 10.89
CA ASN A 16 0.50 1.26 12.03
C ASN A 16 2.03 1.41 11.82
N GLU A 17 2.52 2.56 12.25
CA GLU A 17 3.93 2.93 12.30
C GLU A 17 4.55 2.39 13.60
N MET A 18 5.51 1.47 13.48
CA MET A 18 6.63 1.15 14.40
C MET A 18 7.08 -0.29 14.08
N ASN A 19 8.17 -0.44 13.31
CA ASN A 19 8.77 -1.67 12.78
C ASN A 19 8.11 -2.27 11.51
N ALA A 20 6.81 -2.07 11.31
CA ALA A 20 6.12 -2.40 10.05
C ALA A 20 6.42 -1.42 8.89
N GLN A 21 7.15 -0.33 9.15
CA GLN A 21 7.43 0.76 8.22
C GLN A 21 7.94 0.31 6.85
N GLY A 22 8.92 -0.61 6.81
CA GLY A 22 9.50 -1.08 5.56
C GLY A 22 8.47 -1.80 4.68
N ILE A 23 7.73 -2.74 5.29
CA ILE A 23 6.68 -3.51 4.60
C ILE A 23 5.53 -2.60 4.17
N GLY A 24 5.02 -1.76 5.07
CA GLY A 24 3.89 -0.86 4.79
C GLY A 24 4.19 0.13 3.67
N VAL A 25 5.37 0.76 3.69
CA VAL A 25 5.82 1.67 2.63
C VAL A 25 6.01 0.92 1.30
N GLY A 26 6.60 -0.28 1.35
CA GLY A 26 6.76 -1.11 0.16
C GLY A 26 5.42 -1.47 -0.49
N ILE A 27 4.45 -1.92 0.30
CA ILE A 27 3.09 -2.24 -0.18
C ILE A 27 2.39 -0.99 -0.72
N ALA A 28 2.44 0.15 -0.02
CA ALA A 28 1.81 1.39 -0.48
C ALA A 28 2.37 1.85 -1.83
N LEU A 29 3.69 1.82 -2.01
CA LEU A 29 4.35 2.15 -3.28
C LEU A 29 4.00 1.15 -4.39
N GLY A 30 4.08 -0.15 -4.09
CA GLY A 30 3.78 -1.21 -5.04
C GLY A 30 2.32 -1.19 -5.51
N VAL A 31 1.37 -0.96 -4.59
CA VAL A 31 -0.05 -0.83 -4.90
C VAL A 31 -0.31 0.45 -5.70
N GLY A 32 0.24 1.60 -5.30
CA GLY A 32 0.05 2.85 -6.03
C GLY A 32 0.53 2.77 -7.48
N ILE A 33 1.72 2.19 -7.70
CA ILE A 33 2.28 1.98 -9.04
C ILE A 33 1.51 0.91 -9.81
N GLY A 34 1.19 -0.21 -9.19
CA GLY A 34 0.44 -1.31 -9.82
C GLY A 34 -0.96 -0.90 -10.25
N VAL A 35 -1.67 -0.12 -9.44
CA VAL A 35 -2.98 0.44 -9.79
C VAL A 35 -2.84 1.46 -10.91
N ALA A 36 -1.88 2.38 -10.85
CA ALA A 36 -1.68 3.37 -11.91
C ALA A 36 -1.36 2.71 -13.28
N LEU A 37 -0.49 1.69 -13.29
CA LEU A 37 -0.16 0.93 -14.49
C LEU A 37 -1.35 0.09 -14.98
N GLY A 38 -2.07 -0.57 -14.07
CA GLY A 38 -3.25 -1.36 -14.38
C GLY A 38 -4.38 -0.53 -14.98
N VAL A 39 -4.61 0.68 -14.47
CA VAL A 39 -5.58 1.62 -15.04
C VAL A 39 -5.11 2.13 -16.41
N ALA A 40 -3.82 2.39 -16.59
CA ALA A 40 -3.28 2.81 -17.88
C ALA A 40 -3.33 1.72 -18.96
N THR A 41 -3.31 0.45 -18.57
CA THR A 41 -3.43 -0.70 -19.48
C THR A 41 -4.84 -1.29 -19.57
N ASP A 42 -5.82 -0.73 -18.84
CA ASP A 42 -7.18 -1.28 -18.71
C ASP A 42 -7.23 -2.71 -18.12
N ASP A 43 -6.13 -3.17 -17.51
CA ASP A 43 -5.89 -4.53 -17.01
C ASP A 43 -5.43 -4.53 -15.54
N VAL A 44 -6.24 -3.91 -14.67
CA VAL A 44 -5.99 -3.86 -13.22
C VAL A 44 -5.94 -5.25 -12.57
N GLY A 45 -6.62 -6.25 -13.14
CA GLY A 45 -6.61 -7.63 -12.63
C GLY A 45 -5.25 -8.30 -12.73
N LEU A 46 -4.44 -7.94 -13.74
CA LEU A 46 -3.09 -8.46 -13.93
C LEU A 46 -2.05 -7.62 -13.18
N TRP A 47 -2.19 -6.29 -13.22
CA TRP A 47 -1.18 -5.39 -12.66
C TRP A 47 -1.25 -5.19 -11.15
N LEU A 48 -2.42 -5.32 -10.52
CA LEU A 48 -2.56 -5.25 -9.06
C LEU A 48 -1.74 -6.33 -8.31
N PRO A 49 -1.86 -7.64 -8.63
CA PRO A 49 -1.05 -8.66 -7.95
C PRO A 49 0.45 -8.50 -8.21
N ILE A 50 0.85 -8.00 -9.39
CA ILE A 50 2.25 -7.68 -9.70
C ILE A 50 2.74 -6.53 -8.81
N GLY A 51 1.98 -5.44 -8.71
CA GLY A 51 2.33 -4.30 -7.86
C GLY A 51 2.43 -4.68 -6.38
N VAL A 52 1.49 -5.49 -5.87
CA VAL A 52 1.52 -6.01 -4.49
C VAL A 52 2.73 -6.93 -4.27
N ALA A 53 3.03 -7.84 -5.21
CA ALA A 53 4.18 -8.73 -5.09
C ALA A 53 5.51 -7.96 -5.06
N ILE A 54 5.67 -6.96 -5.92
CA ILE A 54 6.84 -6.08 -5.95
C ILE A 54 6.92 -5.25 -4.67
N GLY A 55 5.81 -4.65 -4.25
CA GLY A 55 5.74 -3.86 -3.02
C GLY A 55 6.05 -4.68 -1.76
N ALA A 56 5.55 -5.91 -1.70
CA ALA A 56 5.84 -6.85 -0.62
C ALA A 56 7.31 -7.27 -0.61
N ALA A 57 7.89 -7.55 -1.79
CA ALA A 57 9.29 -7.92 -1.93
C ALA A 57 10.23 -6.76 -1.53
N LEU A 58 9.93 -5.54 -1.99
CA LEU A 58 10.67 -4.33 -1.63
C LEU A 58 10.53 -4.01 -0.15
N GLY A 59 9.32 -4.11 0.39
CA GLY A 59 9.07 -3.85 1.80
C GLY A 59 9.73 -4.89 2.72
N ALA A 60 9.76 -6.15 2.30
CA ALA A 60 10.48 -7.20 3.00
C ALA A 60 12.00 -7.05 2.88
N ALA A 61 12.49 -6.58 1.74
CA ALA A 61 13.90 -6.27 1.55
C ALA A 61 14.35 -5.08 2.42
N PHE A 62 13.56 -4.00 2.49
CA PHE A 62 13.83 -2.86 3.37
C PHE A 62 13.71 -3.24 4.85
N SER A 63 12.76 -4.10 5.21
CA SER A 63 12.64 -4.63 6.56
C SER A 63 13.85 -5.47 6.98
N ARG A 64 14.52 -6.15 6.04
CA ARG A 64 15.75 -6.91 6.31
C ARG A 64 17.01 -6.03 6.26
N GLY A 65 17.08 -5.08 5.32
CA GLY A 65 18.24 -4.22 5.12
C GLY A 65 18.46 -3.21 6.24
N VAL A 66 17.40 -2.80 6.96
CA VAL A 66 17.54 -1.98 8.18
C VAL A 66 18.08 -2.79 9.38
N SER A 67 18.12 -4.12 9.26
CA SER A 67 18.63 -5.01 10.32
C SER A 67 20.08 -5.46 10.08
N ASP A 68 20.75 -4.95 9.03
CA ASP A 68 22.15 -5.27 8.70
C ASP A 68 22.99 -3.98 8.84
N ASP A 69 23.17 -3.57 10.10
CA ASP A 69 24.27 -2.71 10.54
C ASP A 69 24.91 -3.42 11.74
N GLU A 70 25.85 -4.32 11.43
CA GLU A 70 27.01 -4.66 12.28
C GLU A 70 28.21 -5.07 11.41
#